data_AF-A0A7W7XCJ3-F1
#
_entry.id   AF-A0A7W7XCJ3-F1
#
_cell.length_a   1.000
_cell.length_b   1.000
_cell.length_c   1.000
_cell.angle_alpha   90.00
_cell.angle_beta   90.00
_cell.angle_gamma   90.00
#
_symmetry.space_group_name_H-M   'P 1'
#
loop_
_entity.id
_entity.type
_entity.pdbx_description
1 polymer ?
#
loop_
_entity_poly.entity_id
_entity_poly.type
_entity_poly.pdbx_seq_one_letter_code
_entity_poly.pdbx_strand_id
1 'polypeptide(L)'
;MNPSDHPTSTHAATISRRRRTRRPAALGALLLCLTTLATGCSTMNDADDLGYTPTTLDVEDARTRTKEISSEIFDLIGLPQGKTTPGGAGASRCKEDPEHLFSVRHPWSLYDVSEDELKQGFERLHQALPAKGWKIVSYGPNNSRAKSLELTADKVNEHFAVNAELWVGSKDPKKKNLIGITVVSGCFRAPEGTDLTHLY
;
A
#
# COMPACT_ATOMS: atom_id res chain seq x y z
N MET A 1 -23.02 -2.03 -53.27
CA MET A 1 -23.57 -0.81 -53.89
C MET A 1 -23.37 0.37 -52.93
N ASN A 2 -22.51 1.32 -53.34
CA ASN A 2 -22.45 2.79 -53.11
C ASN A 2 -23.13 3.49 -51.89
N PRO A 3 -22.66 4.69 -51.50
CA PRO A 3 -21.27 5.13 -51.31
C PRO A 3 -21.07 6.07 -50.08
N SER A 4 -19.79 6.35 -49.79
CA SER A 4 -19.18 7.62 -49.34
C SER A 4 -19.88 8.55 -48.33
N ASP A 5 -19.14 8.95 -47.28
CA ASP A 5 -18.58 10.32 -47.23
C ASP A 5 -17.51 10.48 -46.13
N HIS A 6 -16.29 10.80 -46.59
CA HIS A 6 -15.26 11.47 -45.82
C HIS A 6 -15.45 12.99 -45.95
N PRO A 7 -15.00 13.77 -44.95
CA PRO A 7 -14.30 14.99 -45.29
C PRO A 7 -12.89 15.08 -44.68
N THR A 8 -11.99 15.48 -45.56
CA THR A 8 -10.60 15.88 -45.37
C THR A 8 -10.47 17.30 -44.82
N SER A 9 -9.60 17.45 -43.83
CA SER A 9 -8.48 18.40 -43.73
C SER A 9 -8.65 19.93 -43.87
N THR A 10 -7.88 20.60 -42.99
CA THR A 10 -7.20 21.90 -43.14
C THR A 10 -7.99 23.17 -42.82
N HIS A 11 -7.61 23.81 -41.71
CA HIS A 11 -7.36 25.26 -41.51
C HIS A 11 -6.81 25.39 -40.08
N ALA A 12 -5.99 26.34 -39.64
CA ALA A 12 -5.07 27.30 -40.23
C ALA A 12 -4.20 27.76 -39.03
N ALA A 13 -2.88 27.83 -39.20
CA ALA A 13 -2.00 28.39 -38.18
C ALA A 13 -2.28 29.89 -38.00
N THR A 14 -2.51 30.33 -36.77
CA THR A 14 -2.45 31.76 -36.40
C THR A 14 -1.28 31.99 -35.47
N ILE A 15 -0.25 32.61 -36.04
CA ILE A 15 0.91 33.19 -35.35
C ILE A 15 0.44 34.48 -34.67
N SER A 16 0.55 34.54 -33.35
CA SER A 16 0.51 35.80 -32.60
C SER A 16 1.87 36.04 -31.95
N ARG A 17 2.38 37.25 -32.19
CA ARG A 17 3.75 37.70 -31.98
C ARG A 17 3.74 38.81 -30.93
N ARG A 18 4.81 38.85 -30.12
CA ARG A 18 5.29 39.99 -29.28
C ARG A 18 4.57 40.11 -27.93
N ARG A 19 5.26 40.39 -26.80
CA ARG A 19 6.33 41.38 -26.63
C ARG A 19 7.44 40.92 -25.68
N ARG A 20 8.67 41.21 -26.10
CA ARG A 20 9.84 41.41 -25.22
C ARG A 20 9.60 42.64 -24.35
N THR A 21 9.90 42.54 -23.07
CA THR A 21 10.43 43.67 -22.28
C THR A 21 11.68 43.19 -21.53
N ARG A 22 12.71 44.02 -21.64
CA ARG A 22 14.07 43.81 -21.15
C ARG A 22 14.22 44.36 -19.71
N ARG A 23 15.22 43.79 -19.03
CA ARG A 23 15.79 44.03 -17.67
C ARG A 23 16.11 45.51 -17.34
N PRO A 24 16.35 45.88 -16.07
CA PRO A 24 17.68 45.76 -15.41
C PRO A 24 17.56 45.20 -13.96
N ALA A 25 18.52 44.48 -13.33
CA ALA A 25 19.93 44.72 -12.98
C ALA A 25 20.17 45.86 -11.97
N ALA A 26 20.27 45.51 -10.68
CA ALA A 26 21.00 46.18 -9.58
C ALA A 26 21.11 45.13 -8.45
N LEU A 27 22.24 44.60 -7.97
CA LEU A 27 23.52 45.12 -7.44
C LEU A 27 23.36 45.97 -6.15
N GLY A 28 23.83 45.42 -5.03
CA GLY A 28 23.91 46.04 -3.69
C GLY A 28 22.94 45.38 -2.69
N ALA A 29 23.30 44.95 -1.49
CA ALA A 29 24.50 45.17 -0.68
C ALA A 29 24.68 44.00 0.32
N LEU A 30 25.95 43.76 0.67
CA LEU A 30 26.39 42.90 1.76
C LEU A 30 25.87 43.47 3.10
N LEU A 31 25.10 42.69 3.86
CA LEU A 31 24.77 42.97 5.26
C LEU A 31 25.20 41.75 6.09
N LEU A 32 26.35 41.90 6.75
CA LEU A 32 26.84 41.03 7.81
C LEU A 32 25.99 41.25 9.07
N CYS A 33 25.00 40.39 9.29
CA CYS A 33 24.36 40.25 10.60
C CYS A 33 24.99 39.06 11.33
N LEU A 34 25.84 39.40 12.30
CA LEU A 34 26.27 38.53 13.39
C LEU A 34 25.15 38.40 14.44
N THR A 35 25.12 37.25 15.14
CA THR A 35 24.29 36.87 16.31
C THR A 35 22.85 36.46 15.95
N THR A 36 22.32 35.29 16.33
CA THR A 36 22.55 34.36 17.45
C THR A 36 22.39 32.91 17.00
N LEU A 37 23.30 32.01 17.36
CA LEU A 37 23.06 30.57 17.27
C LEU A 37 22.04 30.18 18.35
N ALA A 38 20.76 30.19 17.99
CA ALA A 38 19.82 29.27 18.59
C ALA A 38 20.22 27.88 18.10
N THR A 39 21.00 27.13 18.88
CA THR A 39 20.97 25.67 18.78
C THR A 39 19.59 25.23 19.24
N GLY A 40 18.66 25.24 18.30
CA GLY A 40 17.36 24.61 18.46
C GLY A 40 17.56 23.14 18.79
N CYS A 41 16.70 22.61 19.66
CA CYS A 41 16.43 21.19 19.74
C CYS A 41 16.17 20.70 18.33
N SER A 42 17.17 20.07 17.72
CA SER A 42 16.95 19.24 16.55
C SER A 42 16.23 18.03 17.10
N THR A 43 14.90 18.02 16.99
CA THR A 43 14.14 16.78 16.97
C THR A 43 14.79 15.93 15.89
N MET A 44 15.51 14.87 16.29
CA MET A 44 15.99 13.87 15.36
C MET A 44 14.75 13.33 14.65
N ASN A 45 14.66 13.58 13.35
CA ASN A 45 13.59 13.03 12.53
C ASN A 45 13.92 11.55 12.31
N ASP A 46 13.46 10.69 13.20
CA ASP A 46 13.56 9.23 13.05
C ASP A 46 12.70 8.70 11.87
N ALA A 47 12.00 9.60 11.16
CA ALA A 47 11.27 9.31 9.93
C ALA A 47 12.16 9.16 8.68
N ASP A 48 13.44 9.53 8.72
CA ASP A 48 14.31 9.53 7.53
C ASP A 48 14.61 8.13 6.98
N ASP A 49 14.50 7.06 7.79
CA ASP A 49 14.78 5.67 7.36
C ASP A 49 13.59 4.98 6.66
N LEU A 50 12.38 5.56 6.73
CA LEU A 50 11.19 4.93 6.12
C LEU A 50 11.09 5.10 4.61
N GLY A 51 11.76 6.11 4.05
CA GLY A 51 11.62 6.48 2.63
C GLY A 51 10.27 7.12 2.27
N TYR A 52 9.43 7.45 3.25
CA TYR A 52 8.18 8.24 3.11
C TYR A 52 7.85 8.96 4.42
N THR A 53 6.96 9.94 4.35
CA THR A 53 6.43 10.62 5.54
C THR A 53 5.24 9.82 6.10
N PRO A 54 5.31 9.31 7.34
CA PRO A 54 4.20 8.57 7.97
C PRO A 54 2.96 9.44 8.09
N THR A 55 1.80 8.85 7.83
CA THR A 55 0.53 9.47 8.20
C THR A 55 0.36 9.37 9.72
N THR A 56 0.00 10.48 10.36
CA THR A 56 -0.38 10.47 11.78
C THR A 56 -1.78 9.89 11.93
N LEU A 57 -1.92 8.83 12.72
CA LEU A 57 -3.18 8.11 12.90
C LEU A 57 -3.25 7.46 14.29
N ASP A 58 -4.42 7.48 14.92
CA ASP A 58 -4.67 6.73 16.16
C ASP A 58 -4.55 5.21 15.89
N VAL A 59 -4.17 4.44 16.91
CA VAL A 59 -3.98 2.99 16.80
C VAL A 59 -5.26 2.27 16.36
N GLU A 60 -6.43 2.66 16.89
CA GLU A 60 -7.71 2.05 16.51
C GLU A 60 -8.17 2.47 15.12
N ASP A 61 -7.89 3.72 14.72
CA ASP A 61 -8.16 4.18 13.36
C ASP A 61 -7.29 3.44 12.34
N ALA A 62 -6.02 3.20 12.66
CA ALA A 62 -5.12 2.40 11.83
C ALA A 62 -5.57 0.93 11.73
N ARG A 63 -6.07 0.35 12.83
CA ARG A 63 -6.68 -0.99 12.82
C ARG A 63 -7.91 -1.04 11.94
N THR A 64 -8.77 -0.01 12.02
CA THR A 64 -9.98 0.10 11.20
C THR A 64 -9.62 0.22 9.73
N ARG A 65 -8.70 1.13 9.38
CA ARG A 65 -8.21 1.29 8.00
C ARG A 65 -7.63 0.00 7.43
N THR A 66 -6.85 -0.73 8.22
CA THR A 66 -6.26 -2.00 7.79
C THR A 66 -7.33 -3.07 7.57
N LYS A 67 -8.37 -3.12 8.41
CA LYS A 67 -9.51 -4.02 8.22
C LYS A 67 -10.28 -3.70 6.95
N GLU A 68 -10.52 -2.42 6.65
CA GLU A 68 -11.20 -2.00 5.40
C GLU A 68 -10.45 -2.47 4.16
N ILE A 69 -9.14 -2.20 4.09
CA ILE A 69 -8.30 -2.68 2.98
C ILE A 69 -8.32 -4.21 2.92
N SER A 70 -8.27 -4.87 4.06
CA SER A 70 -8.36 -6.32 4.13
C SER A 70 -9.70 -6.87 3.65
N SER A 71 -10.79 -6.15 3.86
CA SER A 71 -12.11 -6.50 3.32
C SER A 71 -12.15 -6.30 1.81
N GLU A 72 -11.51 -5.25 1.27
CA GLU A 72 -11.36 -5.10 -0.19
C GLU A 72 -10.64 -6.32 -0.80
N ILE A 73 -9.58 -6.83 -0.14
CA ILE A 73 -8.89 -8.05 -0.57
C ILE A 73 -9.83 -9.26 -0.57
N PHE A 74 -10.65 -9.44 0.48
CA PHE A 74 -11.65 -10.50 0.54
C PHE A 74 -12.65 -10.42 -0.63
N ASP A 75 -13.15 -9.23 -0.92
CA ASP A 75 -14.11 -9.01 -2.02
C ASP A 75 -13.49 -9.34 -3.39
N LEU A 76 -12.20 -9.08 -3.60
CA LEU A 76 -11.49 -9.43 -4.83
C LEU A 76 -11.29 -10.94 -5.01
N ILE A 77 -11.16 -11.70 -3.92
CA ILE A 77 -11.19 -13.17 -3.97
C ILE A 77 -12.57 -13.65 -4.40
N GLY A 78 -13.63 -12.93 -4.01
CA GLY A 78 -15.02 -13.11 -4.44
C GLY A 78 -15.57 -14.51 -4.21
N LEU A 79 -15.45 -15.01 -2.98
CA LEU A 79 -16.03 -16.26 -2.50
C LEU A 79 -16.86 -15.98 -1.24
N PRO A 80 -18.02 -15.33 -1.35
CA PRO A 80 -18.81 -14.88 -0.20
C PRO A 80 -19.33 -16.02 0.68
N GLN A 81 -19.39 -17.25 0.15
CA GLN A 81 -19.77 -18.45 0.88
C GLN A 81 -18.64 -19.04 1.74
N GLY A 82 -17.40 -18.61 1.54
CA GLY A 82 -16.26 -19.10 2.31
C GLY A 82 -16.24 -18.56 3.73
N LYS A 83 -15.70 -19.34 4.66
CA LYS A 83 -15.49 -18.92 6.05
C LYS A 83 -14.15 -18.25 6.21
N THR A 84 -14.10 -17.21 7.04
CA THR A 84 -12.85 -16.58 7.47
C THR A 84 -12.51 -16.98 8.89
N THR A 85 -11.21 -17.10 9.19
CA THR A 85 -10.76 -17.29 10.57
C THR A 85 -11.08 -16.06 11.42
N PRO A 86 -11.54 -16.23 12.67
CA PRO A 86 -11.72 -15.10 13.57
C PRO A 86 -10.36 -14.47 13.90
N GLY A 87 -10.34 -13.15 14.07
CA GLY A 87 -9.12 -12.40 14.34
C GLY A 87 -9.33 -10.92 14.04
N GLY A 88 -8.50 -10.07 14.62
CA GLY A 88 -8.51 -8.63 14.39
C GLY A 88 -7.14 -8.14 13.97
N ALA A 89 -7.12 -6.98 13.32
CA ALA A 89 -5.89 -6.29 12.96
C ALA A 89 -5.11 -5.93 14.24
N GLY A 90 -3.89 -6.44 14.37
CA GLY A 90 -3.01 -6.23 15.51
C GLY A 90 -1.94 -5.19 15.18
N ALA A 91 -1.65 -4.31 16.14
CA ALA A 91 -0.62 -3.29 16.00
C ALA A 91 0.69 -3.69 16.70
N SER A 92 1.81 -3.32 16.08
CA SER A 92 3.17 -3.55 16.55
C SER A 92 4.02 -2.30 16.37
N ARG A 93 5.00 -2.10 17.24
CA ARG A 93 5.95 -0.99 17.10
C ARG A 93 6.82 -1.15 15.85
N CYS A 94 7.08 -0.05 15.16
CA CYS A 94 8.08 -0.02 14.09
C CYS A 94 9.48 0.05 14.71
N LYS A 95 10.48 -0.52 14.04
CA LYS A 95 11.85 -0.59 14.59
C LYS A 95 12.62 0.70 14.40
N GLU A 96 12.24 1.45 13.38
CA GLU A 96 12.80 2.72 12.94
C GLU A 96 12.63 3.79 14.02
N ASP A 97 11.46 3.81 14.69
CA ASP A 97 11.15 4.67 15.82
C ASP A 97 10.08 3.98 16.68
N PRO A 98 10.47 3.10 17.62
CA PRO A 98 9.52 2.32 18.41
C PRO A 98 8.73 3.17 19.42
N GLU A 99 9.11 4.43 19.66
CA GLU A 99 8.42 5.32 20.58
C GLU A 99 7.27 6.06 19.91
N HIS A 100 7.38 6.38 18.60
CA HIS A 100 6.38 7.18 17.90
C HIS A 100 5.76 6.49 16.68
N LEU A 101 6.32 5.37 16.21
CA LEU A 101 5.84 4.67 15.02
C LEU A 101 5.31 3.26 15.31
N PHE A 102 4.25 2.90 14.61
CA PHE A 102 3.64 1.58 14.68
C PHE A 102 3.08 1.14 13.32
N SER A 103 2.98 -0.16 13.11
CA SER A 103 2.35 -0.78 11.93
C SER A 103 1.24 -1.72 12.37
N VAL A 104 0.37 -2.08 11.43
CA VAL A 104 -0.76 -2.96 11.67
C VAL A 104 -0.69 -4.15 10.73
N ARG A 105 -0.90 -5.36 11.28
CA ARG A 105 -1.02 -6.61 10.52
C ARG A 105 -2.38 -7.23 10.73
N HIS A 106 -2.97 -7.76 9.65
CA HIS A 106 -4.24 -8.45 9.70
C HIS A 106 -4.15 -9.80 8.97
N PRO A 107 -3.64 -10.85 9.65
CA PRO A 107 -3.64 -12.20 9.13
C PRO A 107 -5.01 -12.86 9.30
N TRP A 108 -5.47 -13.55 8.27
CA TRP A 108 -6.66 -14.40 8.30
C TRP A 108 -6.58 -15.48 7.21
N SER A 109 -7.51 -16.42 7.22
CA SER A 109 -7.60 -17.45 6.17
C SER A 109 -9.03 -17.59 5.68
N LEU A 110 -9.20 -17.82 4.38
CA LEU A 110 -10.45 -18.21 3.74
C LEU A 110 -10.49 -19.72 3.53
N TYR A 111 -11.55 -20.38 3.98
CA TYR A 111 -11.69 -21.84 3.91
C TYR A 111 -13.15 -22.28 3.81
N ASP A 112 -13.40 -23.59 3.88
CA ASP A 112 -14.73 -24.22 3.83
C ASP A 112 -15.44 -24.09 2.48
N VAL A 113 -14.65 -24.09 1.41
CA VAL A 113 -15.09 -24.19 0.01
C VAL A 113 -14.22 -25.22 -0.71
N SER A 114 -14.58 -25.61 -1.94
CA SER A 114 -13.82 -26.60 -2.68
C SER A 114 -12.41 -26.13 -3.05
N GLU A 115 -11.51 -27.08 -3.31
CA GLU A 115 -10.16 -26.79 -3.78
C GLU A 115 -10.15 -25.95 -5.07
N ASP A 116 -11.06 -26.27 -6.00
CA ASP A 116 -11.15 -25.58 -7.28
C ASP A 116 -11.69 -24.15 -7.11
N GLU A 117 -12.63 -23.92 -6.19
CA GLU A 117 -13.08 -22.57 -5.84
C GLU A 117 -11.94 -21.74 -5.24
N LEU A 118 -11.12 -22.31 -4.33
CA LEU A 118 -9.96 -21.61 -3.78
C LEU A 118 -8.95 -21.24 -4.88
N LYS A 119 -8.64 -22.16 -5.79
CA LYS A 119 -7.75 -21.88 -6.94
C LYS A 119 -8.31 -20.75 -7.81
N GLN A 120 -9.60 -20.79 -8.13
CA GLN A 120 -10.26 -19.75 -8.92
C GLN A 120 -10.31 -18.40 -8.18
N GLY A 121 -10.55 -18.41 -6.87
CA GLY A 121 -10.51 -17.20 -6.04
C GLY A 121 -9.12 -16.57 -5.99
N PHE A 122 -8.07 -17.39 -5.85
CA PHE A 122 -6.68 -16.91 -5.85
C PHE A 122 -6.28 -16.30 -7.19
N GLU A 123 -6.64 -16.93 -8.31
CA GLU A 123 -6.36 -16.39 -9.64
C GLU A 123 -7.14 -15.09 -9.90
N ARG A 124 -8.41 -15.00 -9.45
CA ARG A 124 -9.16 -13.73 -9.52
C ARG A 124 -8.51 -12.62 -8.72
N LEU A 125 -8.02 -12.91 -7.52
CA LEU A 125 -7.27 -11.95 -6.71
C LEU A 125 -6.04 -11.44 -7.48
N HIS A 126 -5.22 -12.34 -8.03
CA HIS A 126 -4.04 -11.98 -8.83
C HIS A 126 -4.39 -11.05 -10.01
N GLN A 127 -5.46 -11.37 -10.74
CA GLN A 127 -5.90 -10.58 -11.90
C GLN A 127 -6.52 -9.23 -11.52
N ALA A 128 -7.24 -9.16 -10.40
CA ALA A 128 -8.01 -7.98 -10.01
C ALA A 128 -7.17 -6.92 -9.28
N LEU A 129 -6.10 -7.34 -8.57
CA LEU A 129 -5.23 -6.45 -7.80
C LEU A 129 -4.67 -5.27 -8.64
N PRO A 130 -4.09 -5.48 -9.84
CA PRO A 130 -3.58 -4.37 -10.66
C PRO A 130 -4.64 -3.34 -11.03
N ALA A 131 -5.86 -3.78 -11.33
CA ALA A 131 -6.98 -2.88 -11.63
C ALA A 131 -7.41 -2.04 -10.42
N LYS A 132 -7.02 -2.44 -9.20
CA LYS A 132 -7.25 -1.71 -7.94
C LYS A 132 -6.02 -0.94 -7.46
N GLY A 133 -5.02 -0.74 -8.32
CA GLY A 133 -3.84 0.06 -8.01
C GLY A 133 -2.77 -0.67 -7.20
N TRP A 134 -2.86 -2.00 -7.08
CA TRP A 134 -1.82 -2.81 -6.46
C TRP A 134 -0.77 -3.20 -7.50
N LYS A 135 0.49 -3.11 -7.13
CA LYS A 135 1.62 -3.61 -7.93
C LYS A 135 1.95 -5.03 -7.50
N ILE A 136 1.92 -5.98 -8.43
CA ILE A 136 2.39 -7.34 -8.18
C ILE A 136 3.91 -7.32 -8.00
N VAL A 137 4.39 -7.78 -6.84
CA VAL A 137 5.81 -7.89 -6.49
C VAL A 137 6.33 -9.28 -6.85
N SER A 138 5.56 -10.31 -6.51
CA SER A 138 5.88 -11.70 -6.81
C SER A 138 4.61 -12.53 -7.00
N TYR A 139 4.68 -13.52 -7.89
CA TYR A 139 3.65 -14.53 -8.08
C TYR A 139 4.32 -15.85 -8.48
N GLY A 140 4.13 -16.89 -7.68
CA GLY A 140 4.75 -18.20 -7.94
C GLY A 140 4.88 -19.06 -6.69
N PRO A 141 5.46 -20.27 -6.82
CA PRO A 141 5.65 -21.16 -5.67
C PRO A 141 6.59 -20.55 -4.62
N ASN A 142 6.19 -20.59 -3.35
CA ASN A 142 7.02 -20.10 -2.25
C ASN A 142 8.13 -21.08 -1.85
N ASN A 143 8.95 -20.67 -0.89
CA ASN A 143 10.11 -21.44 -0.44
C ASN A 143 9.79 -22.55 0.57
N SER A 144 8.51 -22.74 0.92
CA SER A 144 8.09 -23.82 1.82
C SER A 144 8.36 -25.20 1.20
N ARG A 145 8.33 -26.25 2.04
CA ARG A 145 8.40 -27.64 1.56
C ARG A 145 7.25 -28.00 0.62
N ALA A 146 6.07 -27.39 0.83
CA ALA A 146 4.88 -27.65 0.03
C ALA A 146 4.90 -26.92 -1.32
N LYS A 147 5.78 -25.92 -1.50
CA LYS A 147 5.81 -25.06 -2.69
C LYS A 147 4.45 -24.47 -3.01
N SER A 148 3.72 -24.05 -1.97
CA SER A 148 2.42 -23.39 -2.09
C SER A 148 2.53 -22.19 -3.03
N LEU A 149 1.51 -21.99 -3.87
CA LEU A 149 1.46 -20.81 -4.72
C LEU A 149 1.27 -19.57 -3.84
N GLU A 150 2.10 -18.56 -4.06
CA GLU A 150 2.14 -17.33 -3.28
C GLU A 150 2.07 -16.12 -4.21
N LEU A 151 1.45 -15.07 -3.68
CA LEU A 151 1.23 -13.80 -4.34
C LEU A 151 1.58 -12.69 -3.34
N THR A 152 2.48 -11.79 -3.72
CA THR A 152 2.77 -10.58 -2.95
C THR A 152 2.51 -9.36 -3.82
N ALA A 153 1.81 -8.37 -3.26
CA ALA A 153 1.52 -7.13 -3.95
C ALA A 153 1.53 -5.91 -3.01
N ASP A 154 1.93 -4.77 -3.56
CA ASP A 154 2.05 -3.51 -2.82
C ASP A 154 1.06 -2.46 -3.34
N LYS A 155 0.39 -1.76 -2.44
CA LYS A 155 -0.37 -0.54 -2.71
C LYS A 155 0.50 0.66 -2.34
N VAL A 156 1.46 0.96 -3.23
CA VAL A 156 2.60 1.87 -2.97
C VAL A 156 2.17 3.22 -2.38
N ASN A 157 1.14 3.85 -2.95
CA ASN A 157 0.70 5.19 -2.53
C ASN A 157 0.06 5.23 -1.14
N GLU A 158 -0.46 4.10 -0.67
CA GLU A 158 -1.09 3.99 0.66
C GLU A 158 -0.18 3.25 1.65
N HIS A 159 1.00 2.81 1.19
CA HIS A 159 1.95 2.03 1.98
C HIS A 159 1.30 0.78 2.59
N PHE A 160 0.58 0.00 1.80
CA PHE A 160 0.10 -1.33 2.21
C PHE A 160 0.75 -2.42 1.38
N ALA A 161 0.92 -3.59 1.98
CA ALA A 161 1.29 -4.82 1.30
C ALA A 161 0.28 -5.92 1.63
N VAL A 162 0.07 -6.81 0.67
CA VAL A 162 -0.66 -8.07 0.88
C VAL A 162 0.24 -9.22 0.48
N ASN A 163 0.31 -10.22 1.35
CA ASN A 163 0.83 -11.54 1.03
C ASN A 163 -0.32 -12.54 1.10
N ALA A 164 -0.48 -13.32 0.03
CA ALA A 164 -1.51 -14.33 -0.10
C ALA A 164 -0.87 -15.67 -0.47
N GLU A 165 -1.28 -16.74 0.19
CA GLU A 165 -0.78 -18.09 -0.04
C GLU A 165 -1.94 -19.07 -0.27
N LEU A 166 -1.86 -19.86 -1.33
CA LEU A 166 -2.83 -20.91 -1.64
C LEU A 166 -2.37 -22.26 -1.11
N TRP A 167 -3.07 -22.77 -0.10
CA TRP A 167 -2.75 -24.01 0.57
C TRP A 167 -3.76 -25.08 0.15
N VAL A 168 -3.40 -25.92 -0.81
CA VAL A 168 -4.27 -26.96 -1.39
C VAL A 168 -3.51 -28.26 -1.66
N GLY A 169 -4.23 -29.36 -1.90
CA GLY A 169 -3.63 -30.63 -2.33
C GLY A 169 -2.87 -31.41 -1.25
N SER A 170 -3.04 -31.06 0.02
CA SER A 170 -2.46 -31.83 1.12
C SER A 170 -3.12 -33.21 1.24
N LYS A 171 -2.30 -34.27 1.36
CA LYS A 171 -2.76 -35.62 1.68
C LYS A 171 -2.98 -35.86 3.18
N ASP A 172 -2.52 -34.94 4.03
CA ASP A 172 -2.74 -34.99 5.47
C ASP A 172 -4.18 -34.53 5.78
N PRO A 173 -5.05 -35.41 6.32
CA PRO A 173 -6.44 -35.07 6.60
C PRO A 173 -6.61 -34.01 7.69
N LYS A 174 -5.55 -33.68 8.45
CA LYS A 174 -5.58 -32.60 9.44
C LYS A 174 -5.36 -31.22 8.81
N LYS A 175 -4.85 -31.15 7.58
CA LYS A 175 -4.62 -29.90 6.87
C LYS A 175 -5.83 -29.56 6.02
N LYS A 176 -6.38 -28.38 6.26
CA LYS A 176 -7.48 -27.85 5.47
C LYS A 176 -6.97 -27.10 4.25
N ASN A 177 -7.71 -27.22 3.15
CA ASN A 177 -7.51 -26.35 2.00
C ASN A 177 -7.96 -24.93 2.37
N LEU A 178 -7.14 -23.92 2.06
CA LEU A 178 -7.42 -22.53 2.38
C LEU A 178 -6.62 -21.56 1.50
N ILE A 179 -7.02 -20.29 1.51
CA ILE A 179 -6.16 -19.16 1.14
C ILE A 179 -5.76 -18.45 2.43
N GLY A 180 -4.47 -18.36 2.72
CA GLY A 180 -3.94 -17.52 3.81
C GLY A 180 -3.70 -16.11 3.28
N ILE A 181 -4.15 -15.10 4.01
CA ILE A 181 -3.98 -13.69 3.67
C ILE A 181 -3.33 -12.97 4.85
N THR A 182 -2.32 -12.16 4.57
CA THR A 182 -1.80 -11.19 5.53
C THR A 182 -1.72 -9.83 4.86
N VAL A 183 -2.54 -8.89 5.34
CA VAL A 183 -2.43 -7.46 4.97
C VAL A 183 -1.58 -6.76 6.02
N VAL A 184 -0.63 -5.96 5.57
CA VAL A 184 0.31 -5.21 6.42
C VAL A 184 0.34 -3.75 5.99
N SER A 185 0.24 -2.83 6.95
CA SER A 185 0.49 -1.42 6.70
C SER A 185 1.99 -1.11 6.80
N GLY A 186 2.39 0.00 6.20
CA GLY A 186 3.57 0.75 6.60
C GLY A 186 3.40 1.31 8.02
N CYS A 187 4.44 1.99 8.47
CA CYS A 187 4.44 2.69 9.74
C CYS A 187 3.55 3.94 9.68
N PHE A 188 2.62 4.02 10.62
CA PHE A 188 1.92 5.23 11.01
C PHE A 188 2.68 5.93 12.12
N ARG A 189 2.48 7.25 12.21
CA ARG A 189 2.91 8.02 13.38
C ARG A 189 1.76 8.08 14.37
N ALA A 190 2.04 7.74 15.63
CA ALA A 190 1.07 7.93 16.69
C ALA A 190 0.91 9.43 17.00
N PRO A 191 -0.28 9.88 17.43
CA PRO A 191 -0.45 11.21 17.98
C PRO A 191 0.52 11.48 19.14
N GLU A 192 0.87 12.75 19.37
CA GLU A 192 1.74 13.12 20.49
C GLU A 192 1.15 12.64 21.82
N GLY A 193 2.00 12.02 22.65
CA GLY A 193 1.61 11.49 23.96
C GLY A 193 0.91 10.13 23.95
N THR A 194 0.70 9.50 22.78
CA THR A 194 0.23 8.12 22.72
C THR A 194 1.27 7.15 23.27
N ASP A 195 0.88 6.33 24.25
CA ASP A 195 1.72 5.25 24.78
C ASP A 195 1.67 4.02 23.87
N LEU A 196 2.80 3.66 23.25
CA LEU A 196 2.92 2.47 22.39
C LEU A 196 3.53 1.25 23.10
N THR A 197 3.86 1.34 24.39
CA THR A 197 4.61 0.29 25.11
C THR A 197 3.87 -1.04 25.24
N HIS A 198 2.55 -1.01 25.14
CA HIS A 198 1.68 -2.19 25.19
C HIS A 198 1.47 -2.87 23.83
N LEU A 199 1.99 -2.28 22.75
CA LEU A 199 1.99 -2.90 21.43
C LEU A 199 3.07 -3.98 21.33
N TYR A 200 2.78 -5.03 20.55
CA TYR A 200 3.66 -6.18 20.34
C TYR A 200 4.96 -5.83 19.61
#